data_AF-X1TXV6-F1
#
_entry.id   AF-X1TXV6-F1
#
_cell.length_a   1.000
_cell.length_b   1.000
_cell.length_c   1.000
_cell.angle_alpha   90.00
_cell.angle_beta   90.00
_cell.angle_gamma   90.00
#
_symmetry.space_group_name_H-M   'P 1'
#
loop_
_entity.id
_entity.type
_entity.pdbx_description
1 polymer ?
#
loop_
_entity_poly.entity_id
_entity_poly.type
_entity_poly.pdbx_seq_one_letter_code
_entity_poly.pdbx_strand_id
1 'polypeptide(L)'
;MNPFANEIYLIKYSENDTAATVIAIESYLKSAESNDNFNGFEAGIILKDTGGKLEFREGSLLLTDEAEKLAGGYARVYRKDREKSFYMAVNKAECLR
;
A
#
# COMPACT_ATOMS: atom_id res chain seq x y z
N MET A 1 -12.44 -4.54 -12.74
CA MET A 1 -11.78 -5.85 -12.76
C MET A 1 -11.95 -6.48 -14.14
N ASN A 2 -11.08 -6.10 -15.08
CA ASN A 2 -11.08 -6.54 -16.46
C ASN A 2 -9.69 -7.14 -16.84
N PRO A 3 -9.60 -8.43 -17.21
CA PRO A 3 -8.33 -9.07 -17.57
C PRO A 3 -7.70 -8.52 -18.86
N PHE A 4 -8.50 -7.89 -19.74
CA PHE A 4 -8.00 -7.25 -20.96
C PHE A 4 -7.52 -5.81 -20.73
N ALA A 5 -7.86 -5.22 -19.58
CA ALA A 5 -7.44 -3.87 -19.21
C ALA A 5 -6.23 -3.87 -18.26
N ASN A 6 -5.48 -4.98 -18.20
CA ASN A 6 -4.32 -5.12 -17.30
C ASN A 6 -4.66 -5.02 -15.81
N GLU A 7 -5.90 -5.31 -15.43
CA GLU A 7 -6.36 -5.20 -14.04
C GLU A 7 -6.16 -6.49 -13.24
N ILE A 8 -6.09 -7.64 -13.91
CA ILE A 8 -5.94 -8.97 -13.31
C ILE A 8 -5.07 -9.84 -14.21
N TYR A 9 -4.13 -10.54 -13.59
CA TYR A 9 -3.25 -11.53 -14.22
C TYR A 9 -3.40 -12.88 -13.53
N LEU A 10 -3.49 -13.94 -14.32
CA LEU A 10 -3.40 -15.32 -13.84
C LEU A 10 -2.01 -15.84 -14.18
N ILE A 11 -1.17 -16.02 -13.16
CA ILE A 11 0.22 -16.42 -13.31
C ILE A 11 0.38 -17.84 -12.78
N LYS A 12 0.90 -18.74 -13.61
CA LYS A 12 1.25 -20.09 -13.20
C LYS A 12 2.77 -20.21 -13.09
N TYR A 13 3.27 -20.36 -11.87
CA TYR A 13 4.70 -20.35 -11.58
C TYR A 13 5.39 -21.69 -11.89
N SER A 14 4.68 -22.80 -11.73
CA SER A 14 5.15 -24.14 -12.13
C SER A 14 4.00 -24.98 -12.66
N GLU A 15 4.27 -26.04 -13.42
CA GLU A 15 3.23 -26.93 -13.94
C GLU A 15 2.41 -27.61 -12.84
N ASN A 16 3.02 -27.86 -11.68
CA ASN A 16 2.42 -28.55 -10.55
C ASN A 16 1.66 -27.61 -9.59
N ASP A 17 1.92 -26.31 -9.66
CA ASP A 17 1.27 -25.34 -8.78
C ASP A 17 -0.07 -24.85 -9.36
N THR A 18 -0.95 -24.44 -8.46
CA THR A 18 -2.19 -23.75 -8.83
C THR A 18 -1.85 -22.34 -9.35
N ALA A 19 -2.63 -21.87 -10.32
CA ALA A 19 -2.43 -20.52 -10.85
C ALA A 19 -2.72 -19.46 -9.76
N ALA A 20 -1.80 -18.53 -9.58
CA ALA A 20 -1.97 -17.39 -8.70
C ALA A 20 -2.75 -16.28 -9.43
N THR A 21 -3.72 -15.69 -8.74
CA THR A 21 -4.42 -14.49 -9.23
C THR A 21 -3.71 -13.26 -8.67
N VAL A 22 -3.12 -12.47 -9.56
CA VAL A 22 -2.44 -11.21 -9.24
C VAL A 22 -3.33 -10.08 -9.74
N ILE A 23 -3.76 -9.21 -8.83
CA ILE A 23 -4.65 -8.09 -9.14
C ILE A 23 -3.83 -6.80 -9.10
N ALA A 24 -3.96 -5.96 -10.13
CA ALA A 24 -3.31 -4.67 -10.17
C ALA A 24 -3.90 -3.73 -9.11
N ILE A 25 -3.04 -2.99 -8.41
CA ILE A 25 -3.48 -2.04 -7.38
C ILE A 25 -4.44 -0.97 -7.92
N GLU A 26 -4.24 -0.56 -9.18
CA GLU A 26 -5.13 0.38 -9.88
C GLU A 26 -6.57 -0.11 -9.96
N SER A 27 -6.79 -1.43 -10.10
CA SER A 27 -8.13 -2.00 -10.11
C SER A 27 -8.83 -1.80 -8.77
N TYR A 28 -8.09 -1.87 -7.66
CA TYR A 28 -8.63 -1.59 -6.33
C TYR A 28 -8.88 -0.09 -6.14
N LEU A 29 -7.97 0.77 -6.60
CA LEU A 29 -8.13 2.22 -6.51
C LEU A 29 -9.36 2.70 -7.28
N LYS A 30 -9.54 2.26 -8.54
CA LYS A 30 -10.74 2.57 -9.35
C LYS A 30 -12.03 2.09 -8.68
N SER A 31 -11.99 0.89 -8.09
CA SER A 31 -13.14 0.33 -7.38
C SER A 31 -13.47 1.12 -6.10
N ALA A 32 -12.44 1.62 -5.40
CA ALA A 32 -12.59 2.47 -4.24
C ALA A 32 -13.16 3.85 -4.62
N GLU A 33 -12.66 4.47 -5.70
CA GLU A 33 -13.17 5.74 -6.23
C GLU A 33 -14.63 5.66 -6.68
N SER A 34 -15.05 4.50 -7.19
CA SER A 34 -16.45 4.28 -7.59
C SER A 34 -17.42 4.14 -6.41
N ASN A 35 -16.92 4.09 -5.17
CA ASN A 35 -17.75 3.93 -3.98
C ASN A 35 -18.05 5.30 -3.36
N ASP A 36 -19.34 5.65 -3.24
CA ASP A 36 -19.80 6.92 -2.67
C ASP A 36 -19.32 7.17 -1.23
N ASN A 37 -19.07 6.08 -0.49
CA ASN A 37 -18.60 6.12 0.88
C ASN A 37 -17.08 6.28 1.00
N PHE A 38 -16.33 6.19 -0.09
CA PHE A 38 -14.90 6.44 -0.05
C PHE A 38 -14.63 7.93 0.19
N ASN A 39 -13.76 8.24 1.15
CA ASN A 39 -13.41 9.60 1.52
C ASN A 39 -11.91 9.89 1.36
N GLY A 40 -11.26 9.14 0.46
CA GLY A 40 -9.83 9.25 0.20
C GLY A 40 -8.96 8.45 1.16
N PHE A 41 -7.65 8.64 1.01
CA PHE A 41 -6.62 7.96 1.78
C PHE A 41 -5.38 8.84 1.90
N GLU A 42 -4.66 8.66 3.00
CA GLU A 42 -3.33 9.21 3.23
C GLU A 42 -2.33 8.05 3.18
N ALA A 43 -1.22 8.23 2.49
CA ALA A 43 -0.15 7.24 2.47
C ALA A 43 1.20 7.94 2.53
N GLY A 44 2.17 7.28 3.14
CA GLY A 44 3.49 7.86 3.29
C GLY A 44 4.54 6.91 3.83
N ILE A 45 5.71 7.47 4.08
CA ILE A 45 6.86 6.75 4.61
C ILE A 45 7.02 7.00 6.11
N ILE A 46 7.61 6.02 6.78
CA ILE A 46 7.98 6.09 8.18
C ILE A 46 9.49 6.15 8.26
N LEU A 47 10.01 7.24 8.81
CA LEU A 47 11.43 7.45 9.04
C LEU A 47 11.75 7.27 10.52
N LYS A 48 12.93 6.75 10.82
CA LYS A 48 13.47 6.63 12.16
C LYS A 48 14.50 7.74 12.36
N ASP A 49 14.18 8.67 13.25
CA ASP A 49 15.12 9.71 13.65
C ASP A 49 16.28 9.09 14.46
N THR A 50 17.41 9.80 14.47
CA THR A 50 18.61 9.53 15.25
C THR A 50 18.33 9.32 16.75
N GLY A 51 17.27 9.93 17.28
CA GLY A 51 16.82 9.74 18.67
C GLY A 51 15.89 8.53 18.90
N GLY A 52 15.65 7.69 17.88
CA GLY A 52 14.79 6.51 17.97
C GLY A 52 13.28 6.78 17.86
N LYS A 53 12.87 8.02 17.59
CA LYS A 53 11.46 8.38 17.33
C LYS A 53 11.10 8.07 15.88
N LEU A 54 9.84 7.68 15.66
CA LEU A 54 9.27 7.47 14.32
C LEU A 54 8.60 8.75 13.83
N GLU A 55 9.02 9.21 12.65
CA GLU A 55 8.42 10.32 11.92
C GLU A 55 7.54 9.75 10.79
N PHE A 56 6.27 10.15 10.76
CA PHE A 56 5.34 9.80 9.69
C PHE A 56 5.29 10.95 8.70
N ARG A 57 5.80 10.72 7.48
CA ARG A 57 5.87 11.72 6.44
C ARG A 57 4.92 11.35 5.30
N GLU A 58 4.01 12.24 4.96
CA GLU A 58 3.11 12.04 3.82
C GLU A 58 3.90 12.02 2.51
N GLY A 59 3.49 11.13 1.59
CA GLY A 59 4.15 10.93 0.31
C GLY A 59 5.32 9.95 0.37
N SER A 60 5.87 9.66 -0.82
CA SER A 60 6.92 8.65 -1.02
C SER A 60 8.30 9.25 -1.31
N LEU A 61 8.47 10.56 -1.09
CA LEU A 61 9.74 11.24 -1.36
C LEU A 61 10.77 10.85 -0.29
N LEU A 62 11.81 10.17 -0.74
CA LEU A 62 12.94 9.76 0.09
C LEU A 62 14.21 10.42 -0.45
N LEU A 63 14.88 11.21 0.38
CA LEU A 63 16.19 11.75 0.06
C LEU A 63 17.25 10.66 0.20
N THR A 64 18.30 10.71 -0.61
CA THR A 64 19.38 9.71 -0.59
C THR A 64 20.03 9.60 0.79
N ASP A 65 20.19 10.72 1.48
CA ASP A 65 20.76 10.79 2.83
C ASP A 65 19.82 10.25 3.92
N GLU A 66 18.53 10.08 3.61
CA GLU A 66 17.50 9.57 4.52
C GLU A 66 17.18 8.09 4.26
N ALA A 67 17.76 7.47 3.23
CA ALA A 67 17.45 6.09 2.85
C ALA A 67 17.77 5.07 3.96
N GLU A 68 18.82 5.31 4.75
CA GLU A 68 19.17 4.49 5.90
C GLU A 68 18.19 4.65 7.07
N LYS A 69 17.49 5.79 7.13
CA LYS A 69 16.49 6.10 8.16
C LYS A 69 15.11 5.54 7.82
N LEU A 70 14.91 4.97 6.63
CA LEU A 70 13.62 4.42 6.24
C LEU A 70 13.27 3.16 7.06
N ALA A 71 12.26 3.29 7.92
CA ALA A 71 11.75 2.20 8.74
C ALA A 71 10.65 1.40 8.01
N GLY A 72 9.83 2.07 7.20
CA GLY A 72 8.68 1.43 6.56
C GLY A 72 7.74 2.42 5.90
N GLY A 73 6.49 2.00 5.73
CA GLY A 73 5.42 2.81 5.14
C GLY A 73 4.13 2.71 5.96
N TYR A 74 3.27 3.70 5.81
CA TYR A 74 1.94 3.71 6.40
C TYR A 74 0.88 4.09 5.38
N ALA A 75 -0.33 3.64 5.63
CA ALA A 75 -1.52 4.05 4.91
C ALA A 75 -2.71 4.19 5.86
N ARG A 76 -3.52 5.22 5.64
CA ARG A 76 -4.78 5.47 6.32
C ARG A 76 -5.87 5.68 5.29
N VAL A 77 -6.95 4.91 5.38
CA VAL A 77 -8.07 4.98 4.45
C VAL A 77 -9.30 5.49 5.20
N TYR A 78 -9.94 6.51 4.64
CA TYR A 78 -11.13 7.11 5.20
C TYR A 78 -12.37 6.65 4.44
N ARG A 79 -13.42 6.35 5.21
CA ARG A 79 -14.73 6.05 4.65
C ARG A 79 -15.81 6.77 5.45
N LYS A 80 -16.83 7.27 4.77
CA LYS A 80 -17.95 8.02 5.36
C LYS A 80 -18.88 7.12 6.19
N ASP A 81 -18.94 5.83 5.87
CA ASP A 81 -19.79 4.84 6.56
C ASP A 81 -19.20 4.33 7.88
N ARG A 82 -17.99 4.76 8.25
CA ARG A 82 -17.30 4.31 9.46
C ARG A 82 -16.67 5.50 10.19
N GLU A 83 -16.90 5.61 11.49
CA GLU A 83 -16.24 6.64 12.31
C GLU A 83 -14.72 6.43 12.42
N LYS A 84 -14.27 5.17 12.43
CA LYS A 84 -12.85 4.83 12.55
C LYS A 84 -12.25 4.57 11.17
N SER A 85 -11.22 5.34 10.82
CA SER A 85 -10.40 5.09 9.64
C SER A 85 -9.65 3.77 9.75
N PHE A 86 -9.40 3.12 8.63
CA PHE A 86 -8.49 1.98 8.59
C PHE A 86 -7.06 2.50 8.55
N TYR A 87 -6.21 2.07 9.48
CA TYR A 87 -4.80 2.47 9.53
C TYR A 87 -3.92 1.23 9.56
N MET A 88 -2.87 1.24 8.74
CA MET A 88 -1.89 0.16 8.69
C MET A 88 -0.50 0.75 8.49
N ALA A 89 0.47 0.23 9.24
CA ALA A 89 1.87 0.58 9.11
C ALA A 89 2.69 -0.71 9.05
N VAL A 90 3.58 -0.80 8.07
CA VAL A 90 4.41 -1.98 7.81
C VAL A 90 5.87 -1.58 7.81
N ASN A 91 6.73 -2.46 8.32
CA ASN A 91 8.16 -2.22 8.29
C ASN A 91 8.78 -2.76 6.98
N LYS A 92 9.97 -2.28 6.64
CA LYS A 92 10.70 -2.76 5.46
C LYS A 92 10.98 -4.27 5.48
N ALA A 93 11.17 -4.86 6.66
CA ALA A 93 11.49 -6.29 6.82
C ALA A 93 10.30 -7.21 6.49
N GLU A 94 9.07 -6.75 6.67
CA GLU A 94 7.84 -7.48 6.39
C GLU A 94 7.61 -7.63 4.88
N CYS A 95 8.09 -6.68 4.08
CA CYS A 95 7.99 -6.70 2.62
C CYS A 95 9.00 -7.64 1.93
N LEU A 96 10.03 -8.10 2.64
CA LEU A 96 11.10 -8.95 2.09
C LEU A 96 10.88 -10.46 2.35
N ARG A 97 9.71 -10.85 2.87
CA ARG A 97 9.29 -12.25 2.95
C ARG A 97 8.50 -12.66 1.72
#